data_AF-A0A257JAU3-F1
#
_entry.id   AF-A0A257JAU3-F1
#
_cell.length_a   1.000
_cell.length_b   1.000
_cell.length_c   1.000
_cell.angle_alpha   90.00
_cell.angle_beta   90.00
_cell.angle_gamma   90.00
#
_symmetry.space_group_name_H-M   'P 1'
#
loop_
_entity.id
_entity.type
_entity.pdbx_description
1 polymer ?
#
loop_
_entity_poly.entity_id
_entity_poly.type
_entity_poly.pdbx_seq_one_letter_code
_entity_poly.pdbx_strand_id
1 'polypeptide(L)' 'MIKVTFINADGDVQEVNGVEGQSLLDVAQAAGQPLEGTCESQMACSTCHVVINKDWFD' A
#
# COMPACT_ATOMS: atom_id res chain seq x y z
N MET A 1 -13.32 7.38 6.44
CA MET A 1 -11.85 7.19 6.42
C MET A 1 -11.58 5.77 6.85
N ILE A 2 -10.82 5.05 6.04
CA ILE A 2 -10.42 3.66 6.28
C ILE A 2 -8.99 3.71 6.81
N LYS A 3 -8.73 3.09 7.97
CA LYS A 3 -7.38 3.03 8.52
C LYS A 3 -6.56 1.97 7.78
N VAL A 4 -5.40 2.36 7.27
CA VAL A 4 -4.43 1.45 6.64
C VAL A 4 -3.14 1.49 7.44
N THR A 5 -2.59 0.31 7.75
CA THR A 5 -1.34 0.17 8.51
C THR A 5 -0.29 -0.42 7.59
N PHE A 6 0.77 0.33 7.30
CA PHE A 6 1.95 -0.16 6.60
C PHE A 6 2.97 -0.68 7.60
N ILE A 7 3.57 -1.81 7.27
CA ILE A 7 4.69 -2.42 8.01
C ILE A 7 5.86 -2.47 7.03
N ASN A 8 6.89 -1.70 7.31
CA ASN A 8 8.11 -1.62 6.49
C ASN A 8 8.98 -2.86 6.69
N ALA A 9 9.94 -3.06 5.78
CA ALA A 9 10.85 -4.20 5.82
C ALA A 9 11.77 -4.23 7.05
N ASP A 10 12.01 -3.08 7.67
CA ASP A 10 12.73 -2.91 8.94
C ASP A 10 11.84 -3.14 10.18
N GLY A 11 10.54 -3.32 9.98
CA GLY A 11 9.54 -3.49 11.03
C GLY A 11 8.87 -2.19 11.49
N ASP A 12 9.24 -1.03 10.94
CA ASP A 12 8.59 0.23 11.28
C ASP A 12 7.13 0.23 10.83
N VAL A 13 6.26 0.79 11.67
CA VAL A 13 4.82 0.80 11.46
C VAL A 13 4.32 2.23 11.27
N GLN A 14 3.56 2.45 10.20
CA GLN A 14 2.90 3.72 9.93
C GLN A 14 1.40 3.51 9.73
N GLU A 15 0.57 4.18 10.52
CA GLU A 15 -0.88 4.23 10.32
C GLU A 15 -1.26 5.48 9.51
N VAL A 16 -2.07 5.29 8.47
CA VAL A 16 -2.57 6.37 7.63
C VAL A 16 -4.05 6.20 7.32
N ASN A 17 -4.67 7.25 6.79
CA ASN A 17 -6.08 7.25 6.40
C ASN A 17 -6.20 7.16 4.88
N GLY A 18 -6.93 6.15 4.40
CA GLY A 18 -7.42 6.07 3.03
C GLY A 18 -8.91 6.41 2.93
N VAL A 19 -9.40 6.46 1.71
CA VAL A 19 -10.83 6.57 1.39
C VAL A 19 -11.31 5.36 0.58
N GLU A 20 -12.60 5.09 0.61
CA GLU A 20 -13.20 4.02 -0.19
C GLU A 20 -12.91 4.22 -1.69
N GLY A 21 -12.54 3.15 -2.38
CA GLY A 21 -12.16 3.17 -3.80
C GLY A 21 -10.72 3.59 -4.10
N GLN A 22 -9.96 4.07 -3.12
CA GLN A 22 -8.54 4.41 -3.30
C GLN A 22 -7.67 3.14 -3.30
N SER A 23 -6.69 3.06 -4.19
CA SER A 23 -5.77 1.92 -4.24
C SER A 23 -4.73 1.98 -3.11
N LEU A 24 -4.21 0.83 -2.68
CA LEU A 24 -3.12 0.78 -1.69
C LEU A 24 -1.84 1.46 -2.19
N LEU A 25 -1.58 1.46 -3.50
CA LEU A 25 -0.44 2.16 -4.08
C LEU A 25 -0.56 3.68 -3.89
N ASP A 26 -1.74 4.26 -4.18
CA ASP A 26 -1.96 5.70 -4.02
C ASP A 26 -1.86 6.12 -2.55
N VAL A 27 -2.42 5.31 -1.64
CA VAL A 27 -2.33 5.54 -0.19
C VAL A 27 -0.87 5.50 0.28
N ALA A 28 -0.10 4.51 -0.18
CA ALA A 28 1.30 4.34 0.16
C ALA A 28 2.15 5.52 -0.33
N GLN A 29 2.00 5.92 -1.59
CA GLN A 29 2.75 7.04 -2.17
C GLN A 29 2.43 8.37 -1.49
N ALA A 30 1.15 8.64 -1.20
CA ALA A 30 0.74 9.83 -0.44
C ALA A 30 1.33 9.85 0.99
N ALA A 31 1.60 8.69 1.56
CA ALA A 31 2.21 8.51 2.89
C ALA A 31 3.75 8.53 2.87
N GLY A 32 4.38 8.61 1.70
CA GLY A 32 5.84 8.56 1.55
C GLY A 32 6.44 7.15 1.66
N GLN A 33 5.64 6.11 1.51
CA GLN A 33 6.11 4.72 1.49
C GLN A 33 6.91 4.43 0.20
N PRO A 34 7.92 3.55 0.24
CA PRO A 34 8.82 3.29 -0.90
C PRO A 34 8.22 2.36 -1.96
N LEU A 35 6.95 2.56 -2.33
CA LEU A 35 6.28 1.81 -3.40
C LEU A 35 6.33 2.61 -4.71
N GLU A 36 7.09 2.12 -5.68
CA GLU A 36 7.35 2.85 -6.93
C GLU A 36 6.12 2.89 -7.84
N GLY A 37 5.46 1.75 -8.07
CA GLY A 37 4.35 1.68 -9.03
C GLY A 37 4.78 2.00 -10.46
N THR A 38 5.95 1.50 -10.90
CA THR A 38 6.64 1.84 -12.16
C THR A 38 5.77 1.74 -13.42
N CYS A 39 4.80 0.82 -13.44
CA CYS A 39 3.89 0.64 -14.58
C CYS A 39 2.65 1.54 -14.55
N GLU A 40 2.57 2.52 -13.64
CA GLU A 40 1.42 3.44 -13.53
C GLU A 40 0.09 2.71 -13.35
N SER A 41 0.10 1.70 -12.47
CA SER A 41 -1.07 0.85 -12.17
C SER A 41 -1.62 0.06 -13.37
N GLN A 42 -0.81 -0.16 -14.42
CA GLN A 42 -1.20 -0.90 -15.63
C GLN A 42 -0.90 -2.41 -15.56
N MET A 43 -0.60 -2.95 -14.38
CA MET A 43 -0.35 -4.39 -14.16
C MET A 43 0.79 -4.98 -15.02
N ALA A 44 1.79 -4.16 -15.37
CA ALA A 44 2.94 -4.58 -16.20
C ALA A 44 4.25 -4.73 -15.40
N CYS A 45 4.22 -4.51 -14.09
CA CYS A 45 5.37 -4.65 -13.20
C CYS A 45 4.96 -5.30 -11.87
N SER A 46 5.92 -5.41 -10.95
CA SER A 46 5.71 -5.92 -9.59
C SER A 46 6.23 -4.98 -8.50
N THR A 47 6.49 -3.70 -8.81
CA THR A 47 7.12 -2.74 -7.88
C THR A 47 6.16 -2.09 -6.89
N CYS A 48 4.85 -2.33 -7.03
CA CYS A 48 3.82 -2.00 -6.04
C CYS A 48 3.45 -3.18 -5.12
N HIS A 49 4.25 -4.25 -5.13
CA HIS A 49 3.98 -5.47 -4.38
C HIS A 49 3.85 -5.19 -2.87
N VAL A 50 2.81 -5.78 -2.27
CA VAL A 50 2.54 -5.79 -0.84
C VAL A 50 2.09 -7.18 -0.41
N VAL A 51 2.25 -7.48 0.88
CA VAL A 51 1.68 -8.68 1.50
C VAL A 51 0.50 -8.25 2.37
N ILE A 52 -0.69 -8.77 2.07
CA ILE A 52 -1.90 -8.48 2.82
C ILE A 52 -1.97 -9.40 4.04
N ASN A 53 -2.32 -8.87 5.20
CA ASN A 53 -2.57 -9.68 6.39
C ASN A 53 -3.71 -10.67 6.10
N LYS A 54 -3.53 -11.92 6.50
CA LYS A 54 -4.47 -13.02 6.26
C LYS A 54 -5.92 -12.69 6.64
N ASP A 55 -6.13 -11.88 7.66
CA ASP A 55 -7.48 -11.52 8.14
C ASP A 55 -8.23 -10.62 7.13
N TRP A 56 -7.56 -10.14 6.09
CA TRP A 56 -8.06 -9.28 5.02
C TRP A 56 -7.88 -9.87 3.61
N PHE A 57 -7.45 -11.14 3.50
CA PHE A 57 -7.14 -11.79 2.24
C PHE A 57 -7.89 -13.13 2.17
N ASP A 58 -9.19 -13.04 1.91
CA ASP A 58 -10.06 -14.17 1.56
C ASP A 58 -10.23 -14.29 0.03
#